data_AF-A0A2N2PQE6-F1
#
_entry.id   AF-A0A2N2PQE6-F1
#
_cell.length_a   1.000
_cell.length_b   1.000
_cell.length_c   1.000
_cell.angle_alpha   90.00
_cell.angle_beta   90.00
_cell.angle_gamma   90.00
#
_symmetry.space_group_name_H-M   'P 1'
#
loop_
_entity.id
_entity.type
_entity.pdbx_description
1 polymer ?
#
loop_
_entity_poly.entity_id
_entity_poly.type
_entity_poly.pdbx_seq_one_letter_code
_entity_poly.pdbx_strand_id
1 'polypeptide(L)'
;MQFVVQVIDHKQHDQIVLCVDRTDLNASLSAIEAIRPELQPAAVTATPEVASVAIFGPDFRERPGIAGQMFRALAEHGVNILAISTSISTVNCIIDSARLPDALAAIRNNFDLP
;
A
#
# COMPACT_ATOMS: atom_id res chain seq x y z
N MET A 1 -4.17 10.22 4.23
CA MET A 1 -3.39 9.05 4.73
C MET A 1 -1.93 9.25 4.34
N GLN A 2 -0.97 8.95 5.22
CA GLN A 2 0.45 9.03 4.89
C GLN A 2 0.96 7.61 4.57
N PHE A 3 1.29 7.34 3.31
CA PHE A 3 1.90 6.09 2.86
C PHE A 3 3.07 6.44 1.94
N VAL A 4 4.29 6.12 2.38
CA VAL A 4 5.52 6.31 1.63
C VAL A 4 6.31 5.02 1.71
N VAL A 5 6.69 4.48 0.56
CA VAL A 5 7.52 3.28 0.47
C VAL A 5 8.63 3.56 -0.52
N GLN A 6 9.86 3.26 -0.13
CA GLN A 6 11.00 3.21 -1.03
C GLN A 6 11.49 1.78 -1.13
N VAL A 7 11.71 1.30 -2.35
CA VAL A 7 12.35 0.01 -2.62
C VAL A 7 13.45 0.19 -3.65
N ILE A 8 14.43 -0.70 -3.62
CA ILE A 8 15.48 -0.77 -4.65
C ILE A 8 15.11 -1.92 -5.58
N ASP A 9 15.05 -1.64 -6.88
CA ASP A 9 14.74 -2.68 -7.86
C ASP A 9 15.96 -3.53 -8.26
N HIS A 10 15.72 -4.53 -9.12
CA HIS A 10 16.77 -5.43 -9.61
C HIS A 10 17.85 -4.73 -10.45
N LYS A 11 17.60 -3.50 -10.92
CA LYS A 11 18.57 -2.67 -11.65
C LYS A 11 19.30 -1.68 -10.75
N GLN A 12 19.12 -1.78 -9.42
CA GLN A 12 19.68 -0.86 -8.44
C GLN A 12 19.16 0.57 -8.58
N HIS A 13 17.93 0.74 -9.05
CA HIS A 13 17.25 2.03 -9.04
C HIS A 13 16.31 2.12 -7.84
N ASP A 14 16.33 3.27 -7.18
CA ASP A 14 15.34 3.61 -6.16
C ASP A 14 13.97 3.83 -6.81
N GLN A 15 12.94 3.22 -6.23
CA GLN A 15 11.55 3.45 -6.56
C GLN A 15 10.84 3.99 -5.32
N ILE A 16 10.26 5.18 -5.45
CA ILE A 16 9.49 5.83 -4.38
C ILE A 16 8.02 5.81 -4.75
N VAL A 17 7.20 5.23 -3.87
CA VAL A 17 5.75 5.15 -3.99
C VAL A 17 5.12 6.01 -2.90
N LEU A 18 4.22 6.89 -3.32
CA LEU A 18 3.46 7.80 -2.45
C LEU A 18 1.97 7.52 -2.65
N CYS A 19 1.20 7.44 -1.56
CA CYS A 19 -0.26 7.52 -1.62
C CYS A 19 -0.69 8.88 -1.10
N VAL A 20 -1.45 9.61 -1.91
CA VAL A 20 -2.01 10.92 -1.58
C VAL A 20 -3.53 10.85 -1.55
N ASP A 21 -4.18 11.91 -1.08
CA ASP A 21 -5.63 12.02 -1.25
C ASP A 21 -5.98 12.09 -2.74
N ARG A 22 -7.14 11.56 -3.11
CA ARG A 22 -7.64 11.59 -4.49
C ARG A 22 -7.73 13.02 -5.02
N THR A 23 -8.13 13.98 -4.19
CA THR A 23 -8.22 15.39 -4.59
C THR A 23 -6.85 16.00 -4.90
N ASP A 24 -5.79 15.46 -4.32
CA ASP A 24 -4.43 16.00 -4.39
C ASP A 24 -3.59 15.36 -5.51
N LEU A 25 -4.13 14.37 -6.23
CA LEU A 25 -3.40 13.64 -7.27
C LEU A 25 -2.79 14.57 -8.33
N ASN A 26 -3.59 15.46 -8.90
CA ASN A 26 -3.14 16.37 -9.96
C ASN A 26 -2.10 17.38 -9.44
N ALA A 27 -2.29 17.89 -8.22
CA ALA A 27 -1.36 18.80 -7.58
C ALA A 27 -0.01 18.12 -7.28
N SER A 28 -0.06 16.87 -6.80
CA SER A 28 1.12 16.06 -6.50
C SER A 28 1.91 15.73 -7.76
N LEU A 29 1.24 15.35 -8.85
CA LEU A 29 1.90 15.12 -10.15
C LEU A 29 2.55 16.39 -10.67
N SER A 30 1.87 17.54 -10.57
CA SER A 30 2.43 18.83 -10.98
C SER A 30 3.68 19.20 -10.17
N ALA A 31 3.70 18.90 -8.87
CA ALA A 31 4.86 19.13 -8.02
C ALA A 31 6.04 18.22 -8.40
N ILE A 32 5.79 16.94 -8.71
CA ILE A 32 6.82 16.01 -9.19
C ILE A 32 7.38 16.48 -10.54
N GLU A 33 6.54 16.96 -11.44
CA GLU A 33 6.97 17.48 -12.73
C GLU A 33 7.85 18.72 -12.62
N ALA A 34 7.56 19.61 -11.65
CA ALA A 34 8.38 20.79 -11.40
C ALA A 34 9.83 20.45 -10.98
N ILE A 35 10.03 19.32 -10.29
CA ILE A 35 11.35 18.84 -9.84
C ILE A 35 11.95 17.77 -10.75
N ARG A 36 11.26 17.37 -11.83
CA ARG A 36 11.75 16.38 -12.82
C ARG A 36 13.15 16.72 -13.35
N PRO A 37 13.51 17.99 -13.67
CA PRO A 37 14.85 18.30 -14.19
C PRO A 37 15.99 17.95 -13.22
N GLU A 38 15.73 18.02 -11.92
CA GLU A 38 16.69 17.70 -10.87
C GLU A 38 16.75 16.18 -10.61
N LEU A 39 15.58 15.53 -10.49
CA LEU A 39 15.49 14.11 -10.16
C LEU A 39 15.79 13.17 -11.33
N GLN A 40 15.50 13.59 -12.57
CA GLN A 40 15.63 12.80 -13.80
C GLN A 40 15.07 11.36 -13.68
N PRO A 41 13.82 11.18 -13.18
CA PRO A 41 13.26 9.85 -12.97
C PRO A 41 13.04 9.14 -14.31
N ALA A 42 13.33 7.84 -14.35
CA ALA A 42 13.08 7.01 -15.53
C ALA A 42 11.59 6.98 -15.93
N ALA A 43 10.70 6.98 -14.93
CA ALA A 43 9.25 7.05 -15.14
C ALA A 43 8.57 7.69 -13.92
N VAL A 44 7.43 8.33 -14.15
CA VAL A 44 6.48 8.75 -13.12
C VAL A 44 5.12 8.20 -13.53
N THR A 45 4.54 7.36 -12.67
CA THR A 45 3.27 6.69 -12.94
C THR A 45 2.30 6.94 -11.80
N ALA A 46 1.02 7.07 -12.11
CA ALA A 46 -0.05 7.17 -11.13
C ALA A 46 -1.08 6.06 -11.32
N THR A 47 -1.52 5.47 -10.22
CA THR A 47 -2.67 4.56 -10.20
C THR A 47 -3.80 5.27 -9.44
N PRO A 48 -4.82 5.79 -10.14
CA PRO A 48 -5.99 6.36 -9.49
C PRO A 48 -6.82 5.26 -8.80
N GLU A 49 -7.76 5.67 -7.95
CA GLU A 49 -8.77 4.76 -7.37
C GLU A 49 -8.19 3.58 -6.55
N VAL A 50 -7.29 3.88 -5.62
CA VAL A 50 -6.77 2.90 -4.65
C VAL A 50 -7.45 3.01 -3.28
N ALA A 51 -7.43 1.92 -2.52
CA ALA A 51 -7.82 1.90 -1.12
C ALA A 51 -6.68 1.37 -0.26
N SER A 52 -6.62 1.84 0.99
CA SER A 52 -5.74 1.27 2.01
C SER A 52 -6.54 0.40 2.94
N VAL A 53 -5.97 -0.75 3.22
CA VAL A 53 -6.50 -1.71 4.18
C VAL A 53 -5.36 -2.09 5.10
N ALA A 54 -5.55 -1.85 6.39
CA ALA A 54 -4.53 -2.11 7.39
C ALA A 54 -5.10 -2.93 8.54
N ILE A 55 -4.27 -3.79 9.09
CA ILE A 55 -4.51 -4.47 10.35
C ILE A 55 -3.55 -3.88 11.39
N PHE A 56 -4.07 -3.67 12.60
CA PHE A 56 -3.32 -3.15 13.74
C PHE A 56 -3.38 -4.16 14.89
N GLY A 57 -2.26 -4.37 15.58
CA GLY A 57 -2.24 -5.21 16.77
C GLY A 57 -1.02 -4.92 17.66
N PRO A 58 -1.16 -4.98 18.98
CA PRO A 58 -0.04 -4.76 19.91
C PRO A 58 1.04 -5.85 19.80
N ASP A 59 0.66 -7.06 19.38
CA ASP A 59 1.51 -8.25 19.50
C ASP A 59 2.18 -8.68 18.17
N PHE A 60 2.29 -7.79 17.17
CA PHE A 60 2.88 -8.14 15.86
C PHE A 60 4.30 -8.71 15.95
N ARG A 61 5.09 -8.24 16.93
CA ARG A 61 6.43 -8.78 17.22
C ARG A 61 6.38 -10.18 17.83
N GLU A 62 5.36 -10.46 18.63
CA GLU A 62 5.26 -11.67 19.45
C GLU A 62 4.47 -12.80 18.76
N ARG A 63 3.73 -12.47 17.71
CA ARG A 63 2.91 -13.40 16.92
C ARG A 63 3.40 -13.44 15.47
N PRO A 64 4.46 -14.21 15.17
CA PRO A 64 4.93 -14.37 13.81
C PRO A 64 3.83 -14.96 12.91
N GLY A 65 3.74 -14.47 11.67
CA GLY A 65 2.81 -15.00 10.67
C GLY A 65 1.53 -14.18 10.45
N ILE A 66 1.25 -13.15 11.25
CA ILE A 66 0.06 -12.29 11.06
C ILE A 66 0.03 -11.67 9.65
N ALA A 67 1.15 -11.12 9.17
CA ALA A 67 1.24 -10.57 7.81
C ALA A 67 0.94 -11.63 6.75
N GLY A 68 1.50 -12.85 6.91
CA GLY A 68 1.27 -13.96 6.00
C GLY A 68 -0.19 -14.45 6.00
N GLN A 69 -0.87 -14.40 7.15
CA GLN A 69 -2.30 -14.69 7.24
C GLN A 69 -3.13 -13.63 6.50
N MET A 70 -2.80 -12.34 6.66
CA MET A 70 -3.47 -11.26 5.94
C MET A 70 -3.31 -11.40 4.43
N PHE A 71 -2.09 -11.62 3.95
CA PHE A 71 -1.82 -11.74 2.52
C PHE A 71 -2.53 -12.95 1.90
N ARG A 72 -2.59 -14.07 2.64
CA ARG A 72 -3.33 -15.25 2.23
C ARG A 72 -4.82 -15.00 2.14
N ALA A 73 -5.42 -14.38 3.15
CA ALA A 73 -6.85 -14.06 3.16
C ALA A 73 -7.23 -13.18 1.96
N LEU A 74 -6.43 -12.15 1.67
CA LEU A 74 -6.61 -11.28 0.50
C LEU A 74 -6.47 -12.06 -0.81
N ALA A 75 -5.45 -12.91 -0.93
CA ALA A 75 -5.23 -13.72 -2.13
C ALA A 75 -6.37 -14.73 -2.39
N GLU A 76 -6.93 -15.36 -1.36
CA GLU A 76 -8.06 -16.30 -1.47
C GLU A 76 -9.33 -15.63 -2.00
N HIS A 77 -9.49 -14.33 -1.77
CA HIS A 77 -10.57 -13.52 -2.34
C HIS A 77 -10.17 -12.84 -3.65
N GLY A 78 -9.02 -13.21 -4.22
CA GLY A 78 -8.50 -12.67 -5.47
C GLY A 78 -8.10 -11.19 -5.39
N VAL A 79 -7.89 -10.63 -4.20
CA VAL A 79 -7.49 -9.22 -4.02
C VAL A 79 -5.98 -9.09 -4.21
N ASN A 80 -5.58 -8.35 -5.24
CA ASN A 80 -4.17 -8.06 -5.50
C ASN A 80 -3.66 -6.93 -4.59
N ILE A 81 -2.47 -7.11 -4.02
CA ILE A 81 -1.79 -6.10 -3.22
C ILE A 81 -0.82 -5.32 -4.12
N LEU A 82 -0.97 -4.00 -4.18
CA LEU A 82 -0.15 -3.10 -5.01
C LEU A 82 1.10 -2.63 -4.27
N ALA A 83 0.98 -2.34 -2.98
CA ALA A 83 2.09 -1.93 -2.14
C ALA A 83 1.85 -2.36 -0.69
N ILE A 84 2.94 -2.65 0.03
CA ILE A 84 2.92 -3.04 1.43
C ILE A 84 3.80 -2.07 2.21
N SER A 85 3.29 -1.58 3.34
CA SER A 85 4.07 -0.87 4.34
C SER A 85 3.81 -1.49 5.70
N THR A 86 4.86 -1.64 6.51
CA THR A 86 4.76 -2.30 7.81
C THR A 86 5.43 -1.47 8.90
N SER A 87 4.83 -1.47 10.09
CA SER A 87 5.43 -0.94 11.32
C SER A 87 5.59 -2.07 12.33
N ILE A 88 6.02 -1.74 13.55
CA ILE A 88 6.04 -2.66 14.68
C ILE A 88 4.67 -3.28 15.01
N SER A 89 3.58 -2.60 14.67
CA SER A 89 2.22 -2.94 15.10
C SER A 89 1.20 -2.93 13.96
N THR A 90 1.62 -2.68 12.73
CA THR A 90 0.71 -2.48 11.60
C THR A 90 1.25 -3.12 10.34
N VAL A 91 0.37 -3.76 9.57
CA VAL A 91 0.59 -4.07 8.16
C VAL A 91 -0.47 -3.33 7.37
N ASN A 92 -0.02 -2.46 6.47
CA ASN A 92 -0.87 -1.67 5.59
C ASN A 92 -0.65 -2.12 4.14
N CYS A 93 -1.74 -2.47 3.46
CA CYS A 93 -1.76 -2.84 2.06
C CYS A 93 -2.54 -1.81 1.25
N ILE A 94 -1.95 -1.36 0.14
CA ILE A 94 -2.67 -0.62 -0.90
C ILE A 94 -3.24 -1.63 -1.90
N ILE A 95 -4.52 -1.49 -2.21
CA ILE A 95 -5.27 -2.34 -3.13
C ILE A 95 -6.07 -1.47 -4.11
N ASP A 96 -6.59 -2.07 -5.16
CA ASP A 96 -7.62 -1.43 -6.00
C ASP A 96 -8.88 -1.14 -5.15
N SER A 97 -9.38 0.09 -5.19
CA SER A 97 -10.55 0.50 -4.40
C SER A 97 -11.81 -0.28 -4.75
N ALA A 98 -11.96 -0.76 -6.00
CA ALA A 98 -13.08 -1.59 -6.41
C ALA A 98 -13.11 -2.93 -5.68
N ARG A 99 -11.97 -3.38 -5.15
CA ARG A 99 -11.82 -4.64 -4.40
C ARG A 99 -11.95 -4.47 -2.90
N LEU A 100 -12.24 -3.25 -2.41
CA LEU A 100 -12.41 -2.98 -0.99
C LEU A 100 -13.49 -3.87 -0.33
N PRO A 101 -14.66 -4.13 -0.94
CA PRO A 101 -15.65 -5.03 -0.34
C PRO A 101 -15.12 -6.45 -0.11
N ASP A 102 -14.40 -7.00 -1.08
CA ASP A 102 -13.79 -8.34 -1.00
C ASP A 102 -12.67 -8.38 0.04
N ALA A 103 -11.84 -7.34 0.09
CA ALA A 103 -10.76 -7.21 1.06
C ALA A 103 -11.29 -7.12 2.49
N LEU A 104 -12.37 -6.36 2.70
CA LEU A 104 -13.05 -6.29 3.99
C LEU A 104 -13.60 -7.65 4.38
N ALA A 105 -14.32 -8.33 3.47
CA ALA A 105 -14.85 -9.68 3.73
C ALA A 105 -13.74 -10.67 4.12
N ALA A 106 -12.63 -10.68 3.37
CA ALA A 106 -11.47 -11.52 3.65
C ALA A 106 -10.91 -11.30 5.07
N ILE A 107 -10.79 -10.02 5.47
CA ILE A 107 -10.26 -9.67 6.79
C ILE A 107 -11.25 -9.99 7.89
N ARG A 108 -12.55 -9.69 7.73
CA ARG A 108 -13.60 -10.00 8.72
C ARG A 108 -13.65 -11.49 9.06
N ASN A 109 -13.37 -12.35 8.09
CA ASN A 109 -13.42 -13.80 8.27
C ASN A 109 -12.17 -14.37 8.99
N ASN A 110 -11.07 -13.60 9.04
CA ASN A 110 -9.78 -14.08 9.52
C ASN A 110 -9.24 -13.33 10.75
N PHE A 111 -9.78 -12.14 11.03
CA PHE A 111 -9.34 -11.26 12.10
C PHE A 111 -10.56 -10.67 12.81
N ASP A 112 -10.44 -10.53 14.13
CA ASP A 112 -11.44 -9.83 14.92
C ASP A 112 -11.37 -8.33 14.59
N LEU A 113 -12.50 -7.78 14.14
CA LEU A 113 -12.69 -6.35 13.98
C LEU A 113 -13.26 -5.77 15.28
N PRO A 114 -12.88 -4.54 15.67
CA PRO A 114 -13.61 -3.81 16.69
C PRO A 114 -15.06 -3.52 16.28
#